data_AF-A0A374EDX3-F1
#
_entry.id   AF-A0A374EDX3-F1
#
_cell.length_a   1.000
_cell.length_b   1.000
_cell.length_c   1.000
_cell.angle_alpha   90.00
_cell.angle_beta   90.00
_cell.angle_gamma   90.00
#
_symmetry.space_group_name_H-M   'P 1'
#
loop_
_entity.id
_entity.type
_entity.pdbx_description
1 polymer ?
#
loop_
_entity_poly.entity_id
_entity_poly.type
_entity_poly.pdbx_seq_one_letter_code
_entity_poly.pdbx_strand_id
1 'polypeptide(L)' 'MNNTEWSLCPTCGGKTRDRIRQDTILINYPLYCPKCKQGHLMHLKIIE' A
#
# COMPACT_ATOMS: atom_id res chain seq x y z
N MET A 1 -19.93 1.61 -5.79
CA MET A 1 -18.96 0.51 -5.73
C MET A 1 -17.65 1.11 -5.23
N ASN A 2 -17.24 0.78 -4.01
CA ASN A 2 -16.02 1.35 -3.44
C ASN A 2 -14.80 0.65 -4.07
N ASN A 3 -14.18 1.28 -5.08
CA ASN A 3 -12.96 0.80 -5.72
C ASN A 3 -11.85 0.74 -4.67
N THR A 4 -11.63 -0.46 -4.14
CA THR A 4 -10.61 -0.75 -3.13
C THR A 4 -9.61 -1.70 -3.77
N GLU A 5 -8.35 -1.29 -3.83
CA GLU A 5 -7.28 -2.06 -4.44
C GLU A 5 -6.28 -2.55 -3.39
N TRP A 6 -5.60 -3.65 -3.67
CA TRP A 6 -4.52 -4.11 -2.81
C TRP A 6 -3.28 -3.29 -3.09
N SER A 7 -2.62 -2.77 -2.05
CA SER A 7 -1.27 -2.26 -2.24
C SER A 7 -0.33 -3.43 -2.56
N LEU A 8 0.58 -3.19 -3.48
CA LEU A 8 1.55 -4.17 -3.93
C LEU A 8 2.92 -3.84 -3.35
N CYS A 9 3.67 -4.87 -3.00
CA CYS A 9 5.04 -4.71 -2.54
C CYS A 9 5.92 -4.20 -3.69
N PRO A 10 6.66 -3.09 -3.52
CA PRO A 10 7.52 -2.55 -4.57
C PRO A 10 8.66 -3.50 -4.94
N THR A 11 9.12 -4.36 -4.04
CA THR A 11 10.22 -5.31 -4.31
C THR A 11 9.77 -6.53 -5.11
N CYS A 12 8.59 -7.10 -4.82
CA CYS A 12 8.21 -8.42 -5.33
C CYS A 12 6.87 -8.47 -6.07
N GLY A 13 6.17 -7.34 -6.17
CA GLY A 13 4.82 -7.24 -6.77
C GLY A 13 3.73 -8.02 -6.03
N GLY A 14 4.05 -8.67 -4.91
CA GLY A 14 3.10 -9.43 -4.12
C GLY A 14 2.11 -8.52 -3.41
N LYS A 15 0.86 -8.97 -3.28
CA LYS A 15 -0.15 -8.28 -2.47
C LYS A 15 0.34 -8.15 -1.03
N THR A 16 0.22 -6.95 -0.46
CA THR A 16 0.42 -6.73 0.96
C THR A 16 -0.89 -7.01 1.71
N ARG A 17 -0.93 -6.71 3.02
CA ARG A 17 -2.16 -6.83 3.83
C ARG A 17 -3.03 -5.57 3.76
N ASP A 18 -2.53 -4.51 3.13
CA ASP A 18 -3.18 -3.20 3.12
C ASP A 18 -3.97 -2.99 1.83
N ARG A 19 -5.23 -2.62 2.02
CA ARG A 19 -6.17 -2.25 0.97
C ARG A 19 -6.33 -0.74 0.97
N ILE A 20 -6.24 -0.15 -0.22
CA ILE A 20 -6.27 1.28 -0.46
C ILE A 20 -7.58 1.62 -1.16
N ARG A 21 -8.32 2.58 -0.62
CA ARG A 21 -9.50 3.18 -1.25
C ARG A 21 -9.08 4.49 -1.91
N GLN A 22 -9.93 5.04 -2.79
CA GLN A 22 -9.65 6.30 -3.49
C GLN A 22 -9.44 7.49 -2.54
N ASP A 23 -10.06 7.47 -1.36
CA ASP A 23 -9.96 8.49 -0.31
C ASP A 23 -8.84 8.20 0.73
N THR A 24 -8.00 7.19 0.50
CA THR A 24 -6.94 6.82 1.44
C THR A 24 -5.72 7.72 1.31
N ILE A 25 -5.31 8.36 2.40
CA ILE A 25 -4.07 9.13 2.51
C ILE A 25 -3.11 8.38 3.43
N LEU A 26 -1.89 8.10 2.94
CA LEU A 26 -0.80 7.49 3.69
C LEU A 26 0.42 8.41 3.68
N ILE A 27 0.89 8.81 4.86
CA ILE A 27 2.07 9.67 5.00
C ILE A 27 3.09 8.92 5.85
N ASN A 28 4.28 8.65 5.29
CA ASN A 28 5.35 7.90 5.95
C ASN A 28 4.85 6.58 6.58
N TYR A 29 3.94 5.90 5.89
CA TYR A 29 3.28 4.71 6.39
C TYR A 29 4.22 3.49 6.27
N PRO A 30 4.51 2.77 7.36
CA PRO A 30 5.34 1.58 7.32
C PRO A 30 4.57 0.40 6.70
N LEU A 31 4.92 0.04 5.47
CA LEU A 31 4.39 -1.10 4.75
C LEU A 31 5.28 -2.33 4.95
N TYR A 32 4.74 -3.40 5.51
CA TYR A 32 5.45 -4.67 5.65
C TYR A 32 4.98 -5.71 4.62
N CYS A 33 5.94 -6.33 3.94
CA CYS A 33 5.71 -7.41 2.99
C CYS A 33 6.01 -8.77 3.63
N PRO A 34 5.01 -9.65 3.88
CA PRO A 34 5.26 -10.97 4.47
C PRO A 34 5.98 -11.94 3.51
N LYS A 35 5.83 -11.76 2.19
CA LYS A 35 6.45 -12.61 1.16
C LYS A 35 7.98 -12.42 1.12
N CYS A 36 8.41 -11.17 1.19
CA CYS A 36 9.80 -10.76 1.02
C CYS A 36 10.45 -10.33 2.33
N LYS A 37 9.68 -10.24 3.43
CA LYS A 37 10.09 -9.88 4.78
C LYS A 37 10.77 -8.51 4.91
N GLN A 38 10.47 -7.60 4.00
CA GLN A 38 11.02 -6.24 3.97
C GLN A 38 9.96 -5.21 4.38
N GLY A 39 10.41 -4.18 5.12
CA GLY A 39 9.63 -2.99 5.42
C GLY A 39 9.95 -1.86 4.45
N HIS A 40 8.94 -1.11 4.03
CA HIS A 40 9.05 0.06 3.17
C HIS A 40 8.30 1.23 3.79
N LEU A 41 8.71 2.45 3.49
CA LEU A 41 7.90 3.63 3.78
C LEU A 41 7.08 3.97 2.52
N MET A 42 5.76 3.99 2.67
CA MET A 42 4.84 4.37 1.61
C MET A 42 4.33 5.80 1.86
N HIS A 43 4.35 6.62 0.82
CA HIS A 43 3.69 7.91 0.79
C HIS A 43 2.67 7.90 -0.34
N LEU A 44 1.39 7.90 0.00
CA LEU A 44 0.28 7.94 -0.93
C LEU A 44 -0.55 9.18 -0.62
N LYS A 45 -0.63 10.09 -1.59
CA LYS A 45 -1.52 11.24 -1.55
C LYS A 45 -2.30 11.25 -2.85
N ILE A 46 -3.55 10.80 -2.79
CA ILE A 46 -4.49 10.95 -3.92
C ILE A 46 -5.06 12.36 -3.76
N ILE A 47 -4.76 13.23 -4.72
CA ILE A 47 -5.30 14.58 -4.82
C ILE A 47 -6.40 14.50 -5.88
N GLU A 48 -7.62 14.89 -5.53
CA GLU A 48 -8.73 15.06 -6.49
C GLU A 48 -8.48 16.24 -7.44
#